data_AF-A0A2G2LYA9-F1
#
_entry.id   AF-A0A2G2LYA9-F1
#
_cell.length_a   1.000
_cell.length_b   1.000
_cell.length_c   1.000
_cell.angle_alpha   90.00
_cell.angle_beta   90.00
_cell.angle_gamma   90.00
#
_symmetry.space_group_name_H-M   'P 1'
#
loop_
_entity.id
_entity.type
_entity.pdbx_description
1 polymer ?
#
loop_
_entity_poly.entity_id
_entity_poly.type
_entity_poly.pdbx_seq_one_letter_code
_entity_poly.pdbx_strand_id
1 'polypeptide(L)'
;MTAFNIYDETNAPKASRPFLAKSKAAFGAVPNLLGELAESPAALEGYMTLSEIFIKSSLAPAEKHLVLLTASVENVCKYCVAAHTGLAKQAGLPGHAIMAVREMEEIEEDDHLEALREFTQKIVTRRGDVSADDVSTFLDAGYTKANVFEVILGIALKTLSNYANHIAQTPVDASFAINKWTPVD
;
A
#
# COMPACT_ATOMS: atom_id res chain seq x y z
N MET A 1 20.77 16.58 -1.00
CA MET A 1 19.44 15.95 -0.82
C MET A 1 18.54 16.98 -0.19
N THR A 2 17.30 17.12 -0.67
CA THR A 2 16.31 18.02 -0.05
C THR A 2 15.72 17.32 1.16
N ALA A 3 15.79 17.95 2.33
CA ALA A 3 15.18 17.39 3.55
C ALA A 3 13.68 17.72 3.57
N PHE A 4 12.85 16.71 3.79
CA PHE A 4 11.42 16.88 4.08
C PHE A 4 11.19 16.82 5.58
N ASN A 5 10.30 17.66 6.10
CA ASN A 5 9.95 17.66 7.51
C ASN A 5 8.95 16.54 7.80
N ILE A 6 9.16 15.79 8.89
CA ILE A 6 8.18 14.85 9.42
C ILE A 6 7.38 15.61 10.49
N TYR A 7 6.18 16.07 10.12
CA TYR A 7 5.33 16.82 11.03
C TYR A 7 4.52 15.92 11.98
N ASP A 8 4.08 16.52 13.09
CA ASP A 8 3.08 15.97 14.01
C ASP A 8 1.86 16.91 14.13
N GLU A 9 0.89 16.55 14.96
CA GLU A 9 -0.34 17.34 15.14
C GLU A 9 -0.12 18.74 15.74
N THR A 10 1.08 19.03 16.27
CA THR A 10 1.41 20.28 16.95
C THR A 10 2.17 21.25 16.06
N ASN A 11 3.03 20.75 15.17
CA ASN A 11 3.93 21.56 14.35
C ASN A 11 3.57 21.60 12.86
N ALA A 12 2.64 20.76 12.38
CA ALA A 12 2.18 20.77 10.98
C ALA A 12 1.50 22.10 10.58
N PRO A 13 1.39 22.39 9.26
CA PRO A 13 0.45 23.38 8.75
C PRO A 13 -0.94 23.20 9.37
N LYS A 14 -1.61 24.31 9.73
CA LYS A 14 -2.86 24.27 10.52
C LYS A 14 -3.94 23.36 9.91
N ALA A 15 -4.05 23.35 8.59
CA ALA A 15 -5.02 22.52 7.86
C ALA A 15 -4.69 21.01 7.89
N SER A 16 -3.43 20.62 8.13
CA SER A 16 -3.01 19.22 8.20
C SER A 16 -3.21 18.60 9.59
N ARG A 17 -3.23 19.42 10.66
CA ARG A 17 -3.29 18.94 12.05
C ARG A 17 -4.48 18.04 12.38
N PRO A 18 -5.72 18.33 11.93
CA PRO A 18 -6.86 17.45 12.21
C PRO A 18 -6.67 16.04 11.63
N PHE A 19 -6.07 15.93 10.45
CA PHE A 19 -5.77 14.66 9.80
C PHE A 19 -4.70 13.88 10.57
N LEU A 20 -3.62 14.54 11.00
CA LEU A 20 -2.59 13.91 11.83
C LEU A 20 -3.12 13.47 13.20
N ALA A 21 -3.97 14.28 13.84
CA ALA A 21 -4.63 13.91 15.08
C ALA A 21 -5.52 12.66 14.92
N LYS A 22 -6.29 12.58 13.82
CA LYS A 22 -7.08 11.39 13.47
C LYS A 22 -6.19 10.15 13.29
N SER A 23 -5.06 10.29 12.59
CA SER A 23 -4.11 9.20 12.42
C SER A 23 -3.51 8.75 13.77
N LYS A 24 -3.07 9.69 14.60
CA LYS A 24 -2.50 9.38 15.92
C LYS A 24 -3.50 8.65 16.81
N ALA A 25 -4.77 9.02 16.76
CA ALA A 25 -5.82 8.31 17.49
C ALA A 25 -6.03 6.87 16.97
N ALA A 26 -5.87 6.63 15.66
CA ALA A 26 -6.04 5.30 15.07
C ALA A 26 -4.85 4.36 15.30
N PHE A 27 -3.61 4.89 15.27
CA PHE A 27 -2.38 4.09 15.30
C PHE A 27 -1.54 4.26 16.56
N GLY A 28 -1.90 5.17 17.47
CA GLY A 28 -1.11 5.53 18.65
C GLY A 28 0.04 6.51 18.39
N ALA A 29 0.44 6.67 17.13
CA ALA A 29 1.45 7.61 16.65
C ALA A 29 1.10 8.12 15.25
N VAL A 30 1.76 9.20 14.80
CA VAL A 30 1.68 9.66 13.40
C VAL A 30 2.72 8.87 12.60
N PRO A 31 2.33 8.06 11.60
CA PRO A 31 3.28 7.43 10.70
C PRO A 31 4.11 8.48 9.96
N ASN A 32 5.41 8.26 9.82
CA ASN A 32 6.34 9.23 9.19
C ASN A 32 5.87 9.69 7.80
N LEU A 33 5.31 8.80 6.98
CA LEU A 33 4.71 9.15 5.68
C LEU A 33 3.63 10.23 5.80
N LEU A 34 2.72 10.12 6.77
CA LEU A 34 1.67 11.11 6.96
C LEU A 34 2.25 12.43 7.48
N GLY A 35 3.26 12.32 8.34
CA GLY A 35 4.03 13.48 8.80
C GLY A 35 4.65 14.24 7.64
N GLU A 36 5.20 13.58 6.62
CA GLU A 36 5.77 14.27 5.45
C GLU A 36 4.70 14.80 4.49
N LEU A 37 3.64 14.02 4.22
CA LEU A 37 2.53 14.48 3.40
C LEU A 37 1.86 15.72 4.00
N ALA A 38 1.93 15.94 5.30
CA ALA A 38 1.37 17.09 5.99
C ALA A 38 1.93 18.44 5.54
N GLU A 39 3.09 18.47 4.88
CA GLU A 39 3.61 19.66 4.18
C GLU A 39 2.56 20.20 3.18
N SER A 40 1.78 19.30 2.55
CA SER A 40 0.65 19.63 1.69
C SER A 40 -0.65 19.07 2.28
N PRO A 41 -1.49 19.92 2.92
CA PRO A 41 -2.78 19.50 3.46
C PRO A 41 -3.65 18.73 2.45
N ALA A 42 -3.62 19.14 1.17
CA ALA A 42 -4.37 18.49 0.10
C ALA A 42 -3.84 17.08 -0.21
N ALA A 43 -2.53 16.87 -0.20
CA ALA A 43 -1.94 15.55 -0.42
C ALA A 43 -2.21 14.61 0.76
N LEU A 44 -2.10 15.11 2.00
CA LEU A 44 -2.42 14.35 3.21
C LEU A 44 -3.90 13.93 3.24
N GLU A 45 -4.80 14.89 3.04
CA GLU A 45 -6.25 14.62 2.97
C GLU A 45 -6.56 13.60 1.88
N GLY A 46 -6.06 13.84 0.65
CA GLY A 46 -6.27 12.95 -0.49
C GLY A 46 -5.83 11.51 -0.19
N TYR A 47 -4.65 11.33 0.39
CA TYR A 47 -4.16 10.00 0.76
C TYR A 47 -5.04 9.33 1.83
N MET A 48 -5.37 10.04 2.90
CA MET A 48 -6.17 9.49 4.00
C MET A 48 -7.59 9.14 3.56
N THR A 49 -8.24 10.03 2.80
CA THR A 49 -9.57 9.78 2.24
C THR A 49 -9.55 8.60 1.28
N LEU A 50 -8.56 8.52 0.39
CA LEU A 50 -8.44 7.40 -0.54
C LEU A 50 -8.22 6.07 0.20
N SER A 51 -7.41 6.07 1.27
CA SER A 51 -7.22 4.91 2.14
C SER A 51 -8.53 4.48 2.80
N GLU A 52 -9.32 5.41 3.33
CA GLU A 52 -10.62 5.12 3.94
C GLU A 52 -11.65 4.57 2.94
N ILE A 53 -11.62 5.06 1.69
CA ILE A 53 -12.48 4.55 0.62
C ILE A 53 -12.04 3.14 0.21
N PHE A 54 -10.75 2.91 0.01
CA PHE A 54 -10.23 1.60 -0.38
C PHE A 54 -10.54 0.53 0.68
N ILE A 55 -10.43 0.85 1.98
CA ILE A 55 -10.76 -0.09 3.05
C ILE A 55 -12.25 -0.51 3.01
N LYS A 56 -13.15 0.34 2.50
CA LYS A 56 -14.59 0.06 2.36
C LYS A 56 -14.95 -0.69 1.07
N SER A 57 -13.97 -0.97 0.20
CA SER A 57 -14.20 -1.69 -1.05
C SER A 57 -14.60 -3.16 -0.80
N SER A 58 -15.01 -3.88 -1.85
CA SER A 58 -15.56 -5.24 -1.75
C SER A 58 -14.53 -6.35 -1.56
N LEU A 59 -13.25 -6.13 -1.88
CA LEU A 59 -12.15 -7.06 -1.55
C LEU A 59 -12.12 -7.41 -0.05
N ALA A 60 -11.77 -8.64 0.28
CA ALA A 60 -11.57 -9.06 1.66
C ALA A 60 -10.40 -8.28 2.31
N PRO A 61 -10.38 -8.14 3.65
CA PRO A 61 -9.31 -7.40 4.33
C PRO A 61 -7.89 -7.88 3.98
N ALA A 62 -7.67 -9.20 3.95
CA ALA A 62 -6.38 -9.79 3.57
C ALA A 62 -5.98 -9.43 2.12
N GLU A 63 -6.93 -9.52 1.19
CA GLU A 63 -6.75 -9.22 -0.24
C GLU A 63 -6.43 -7.76 -0.49
N LYS A 64 -7.10 -6.84 0.22
CA LYS A 64 -6.77 -5.41 0.17
C LYS A 64 -5.30 -5.20 0.50
N HIS A 65 -4.81 -5.83 1.57
CA HIS A 65 -3.40 -5.72 1.94
C HIS A 65 -2.46 -6.47 0.98
N LEU A 66 -2.90 -7.55 0.33
CA LEU A 66 -2.14 -8.19 -0.75
C LEU A 66 -1.92 -7.22 -1.93
N VAL A 67 -2.95 -6.49 -2.36
CA VAL A 67 -2.82 -5.45 -3.40
C VAL A 67 -1.80 -4.37 -2.96
N LEU A 68 -1.94 -3.84 -1.74
CA LEU A 68 -1.08 -2.77 -1.25
C LEU A 68 0.38 -3.22 -1.09
N LEU A 69 0.61 -4.45 -0.63
CA LEU A 69 1.94 -5.02 -0.48
C LEU A 69 2.57 -5.28 -1.84
N THR A 70 1.84 -5.95 -2.75
CA THR A 70 2.31 -6.26 -4.11
C THR A 70 2.71 -5.01 -4.85
N ALA A 71 1.83 -3.99 -4.91
CA ALA A 71 2.15 -2.72 -5.56
C ALA A 71 3.36 -2.01 -4.93
N SER A 72 3.56 -2.16 -3.62
CA SER A 72 4.71 -1.55 -2.92
C SER A 72 6.03 -2.29 -3.19
N VAL A 73 5.99 -3.61 -3.36
CA VAL A 73 7.15 -4.42 -3.77
C VAL A 73 7.54 -4.09 -5.21
N GLU A 74 6.58 -4.05 -6.13
CA GLU A 74 6.81 -3.68 -7.53
C GLU A 74 7.34 -2.25 -7.68
N ASN A 75 6.87 -1.31 -6.86
CA ASN A 75 7.41 0.04 -6.79
C ASN A 75 8.71 0.13 -5.96
N VAL A 76 9.24 -0.96 -5.42
CA VAL A 76 10.50 -0.99 -4.63
C VAL A 76 10.46 -0.01 -3.44
N CYS A 77 9.30 0.14 -2.80
CA CYS A 77 9.11 1.10 -1.71
C CYS A 77 9.36 0.47 -0.34
N LYS A 78 10.60 0.58 0.16
CA LYS A 78 11.04 0.00 1.45
C LYS A 78 10.12 0.35 2.63
N TYR A 79 9.70 1.60 2.74
CA TYR A 79 8.79 2.06 3.79
C TYR A 79 7.44 1.34 3.71
N CYS A 80 6.81 1.35 2.53
CA CYS A 80 5.49 0.75 2.36
C CYS A 80 5.51 -0.77 2.48
N VAL A 81 6.57 -1.44 2.00
CA VAL A 81 6.70 -2.89 2.18
C VAL A 81 6.79 -3.24 3.66
N ALA A 82 7.60 -2.53 4.45
CA ALA A 82 7.70 -2.77 5.88
C ALA A 82 6.37 -2.54 6.62
N ALA A 83 5.67 -1.45 6.32
CA ALA A 83 4.37 -1.15 6.92
C ALA A 83 3.30 -2.20 6.54
N HIS A 84 3.14 -2.48 5.24
CA HIS A 84 2.10 -3.39 4.76
C HIS A 84 2.37 -4.86 5.03
N THR A 85 3.61 -5.25 5.33
CA THR A 85 3.91 -6.60 5.85
C THR A 85 3.23 -6.85 7.19
N GLY A 86 3.37 -5.90 8.13
CA GLY A 86 2.74 -6.01 9.45
C GLY A 86 1.22 -5.91 9.38
N LEU A 87 0.71 -4.98 8.57
CA LEU A 87 -0.72 -4.77 8.40
C LEU A 87 -1.39 -5.94 7.66
N ALA A 88 -0.75 -6.52 6.64
CA ALA A 88 -1.25 -7.70 5.96
C ALA A 88 -1.39 -8.89 6.92
N LYS A 89 -0.38 -9.12 7.76
CA LYS A 89 -0.44 -10.14 8.81
C LYS A 89 -1.59 -9.89 9.78
N GLN A 90 -1.80 -8.64 10.20
CA GLN A 90 -2.92 -8.27 11.07
C GLN A 90 -4.29 -8.47 10.40
N ALA A 91 -4.36 -8.27 9.08
CA ALA A 91 -5.57 -8.48 8.28
C ALA A 91 -5.85 -9.96 7.95
N GLY A 92 -4.98 -10.87 8.39
CA GLY A 92 -5.14 -12.31 8.22
C GLY A 92 -4.57 -12.87 6.91
N LEU A 93 -3.74 -12.10 6.18
CA LEU A 93 -3.04 -12.64 5.01
C LEU A 93 -2.07 -13.76 5.45
N PRO A 94 -2.08 -14.94 4.82
CA PRO A 94 -1.20 -16.04 5.20
C PRO A 94 0.27 -15.65 5.13
N GLY A 95 1.07 -16.20 6.06
CA GLY A 95 2.49 -15.90 6.13
C GLY A 95 3.26 -16.28 4.86
N HIS A 96 2.91 -17.41 4.23
CA HIS A 96 3.55 -17.84 2.97
C HIS A 96 3.26 -16.84 1.84
N ALA A 97 2.02 -16.36 1.70
CA ALA A 97 1.66 -15.35 0.71
C ALA A 97 2.40 -14.01 0.93
N ILE A 98 2.56 -13.58 2.19
CA ILE A 98 3.35 -12.37 2.52
C ILE A 98 4.82 -12.55 2.10
N MET A 99 5.40 -13.73 2.34
CA MET A 99 6.80 -13.99 1.97
C MET A 99 6.98 -14.07 0.47
N ALA A 100 6.14 -14.83 -0.24
CA ALA A 100 6.16 -14.91 -1.71
C ALA A 100 6.15 -13.52 -2.35
N VAL A 101 5.23 -12.65 -1.95
CA VAL A 101 5.15 -11.27 -2.48
C VAL A 101 6.42 -10.46 -2.18
N ARG A 102 6.99 -10.61 -0.97
CA ARG A 102 8.22 -9.89 -0.56
C ARG A 102 9.47 -10.39 -1.28
N GLU A 103 9.46 -11.65 -1.72
CA GLU A 103 10.55 -12.33 -2.44
C GLU A 103 10.33 -12.28 -3.96
N MET A 104 9.24 -11.63 -4.41
CA MET A 104 8.85 -11.54 -5.83
C MET A 104 8.60 -12.90 -6.48
N GLU A 105 8.09 -13.84 -5.68
CA GLU A 105 7.72 -15.20 -6.07
C GLU A 105 6.20 -15.35 -6.20
N GLU A 106 5.77 -16.46 -6.80
CA GLU A 106 4.37 -16.86 -6.90
C GLU A 106 3.85 -17.33 -5.53
N ILE A 107 2.57 -17.07 -5.25
CA ILE A 107 1.88 -17.62 -4.09
C ILE A 107 1.47 -19.06 -4.43
N GLU A 108 2.24 -20.02 -3.94
CA GLU A 108 1.91 -21.44 -4.10
C GLU A 108 0.65 -21.83 -3.30
N GLU A 109 -0.07 -22.84 -3.80
CA GLU A 109 -1.23 -23.48 -3.13
C GLU A 109 -2.46 -22.60 -2.89
N ASP A 110 -2.49 -21.36 -3.41
CA ASP A 110 -3.66 -20.46 -3.35
C ASP A 110 -3.86 -19.71 -4.68
N ASP A 111 -4.47 -20.40 -5.65
CA ASP A 111 -4.74 -19.85 -7.00
C ASP A 111 -5.56 -18.55 -6.97
N HIS A 112 -6.40 -18.37 -5.94
CA HIS A 112 -7.22 -17.17 -5.79
C HIS A 112 -6.35 -15.97 -5.42
N LEU A 113 -5.50 -16.10 -4.41
CA LEU A 113 -4.58 -15.02 -4.03
C LEU A 113 -3.49 -14.79 -5.08
N GLU A 114 -2.99 -15.83 -5.73
CA GLU A 114 -1.99 -15.65 -6.80
C GLU A 114 -2.57 -14.86 -7.97
N ALA A 115 -3.82 -15.13 -8.39
CA ALA A 115 -4.45 -14.35 -9.44
C ALA A 115 -4.56 -12.85 -9.08
N LEU A 116 -4.82 -12.52 -7.81
CA LEU A 116 -4.83 -11.13 -7.33
C LEU A 116 -3.43 -10.50 -7.32
N ARG A 117 -2.42 -11.24 -6.86
CA ARG A 117 -1.02 -10.81 -6.85
C ARG A 117 -0.55 -10.54 -8.28
N GLU A 118 -0.68 -11.52 -9.17
CA GLU A 118 -0.23 -11.45 -10.56
C GLU A 118 -0.95 -10.31 -11.30
N PHE A 119 -2.27 -10.18 -11.14
CA PHE A 119 -3.03 -9.11 -11.78
C PHE A 119 -2.58 -7.73 -11.28
N THR A 120 -2.35 -7.57 -9.97
CA THR A 120 -1.80 -6.33 -9.39
C THR A 120 -0.41 -6.03 -9.96
N GLN A 121 0.48 -7.03 -9.99
CA GLN A 121 1.83 -6.91 -10.55
C GLN A 121 1.80 -6.46 -12.01
N LYS A 122 0.98 -7.10 -12.85
CA LYS A 122 0.83 -6.75 -14.27
C LYS A 122 0.35 -5.31 -14.45
N ILE A 123 -0.64 -4.85 -13.69
CA ILE A 123 -1.11 -3.46 -13.80
C ILE A 123 0.01 -2.49 -13.43
N VAL A 124 0.76 -2.74 -12.36
CA VAL A 124 1.85 -1.84 -11.93
C VAL A 124 2.96 -1.79 -12.98
N THR A 125 3.47 -2.95 -13.39
CA THR A 125 4.61 -3.07 -14.32
C THR A 125 4.29 -2.61 -15.74
N ARG A 126 3.06 -2.85 -16.21
CA ARG A 126 2.58 -2.45 -17.54
C ARG A 126 1.81 -1.14 -17.54
N ARG A 127 1.76 -0.42 -16.40
CA ARG A 127 1.08 0.88 -16.26
C ARG A 127 -0.40 0.82 -16.68
N GLY A 128 -1.08 -0.28 -16.36
CA GLY A 128 -2.49 -0.52 -16.68
C GLY A 128 -2.76 -1.10 -18.07
N ASP A 129 -1.76 -1.28 -18.92
CA ASP A 129 -1.90 -1.92 -20.22
C ASP A 129 -1.89 -3.46 -20.07
N VAL A 130 -3.01 -4.00 -19.57
CA VAL A 130 -3.26 -5.43 -19.40
C VAL A 130 -4.15 -5.97 -20.51
N SER A 131 -3.96 -7.23 -20.90
CA SER A 131 -4.73 -7.84 -21.98
C SER A 131 -6.14 -8.24 -21.53
N ALA A 132 -7.02 -8.54 -22.50
CA ALA A 132 -8.33 -9.12 -22.19
C ALA A 132 -8.21 -10.49 -21.49
N ASP A 133 -7.17 -11.27 -21.83
CA ASP A 133 -6.90 -12.56 -21.21
C ASP A 133 -6.46 -12.38 -19.75
N ASP A 134 -5.62 -11.39 -19.44
CA ASP A 134 -5.24 -11.06 -18.06
C ASP A 134 -6.48 -10.73 -17.20
N VAL A 135 -7.43 -10.00 -17.77
CA VAL A 135 -8.71 -9.69 -17.10
C VAL A 135 -9.57 -10.95 -16.97
N SER A 136 -9.63 -11.81 -17.99
CA SER A 136 -10.37 -13.08 -17.90
C SER A 136 -9.83 -13.96 -16.79
N THR A 137 -8.51 -14.17 -16.73
CA THR A 137 -7.86 -14.97 -15.69
C THR A 137 -8.19 -14.47 -14.28
N PHE A 138 -8.17 -13.15 -14.07
CA PHE A 138 -8.55 -12.55 -12.80
C PHE A 138 -10.02 -12.84 -12.43
N LEU A 139 -10.94 -12.76 -13.39
CA LEU A 139 -12.36 -13.04 -13.17
C LEU A 139 -12.64 -14.55 -12.99
N ASP A 140 -11.94 -15.41 -13.72
CA ASP A 140 -12.04 -16.87 -13.65
C ASP A 140 -11.57 -17.40 -12.29
N ALA A 141 -10.67 -16.68 -11.61
CA ALA A 141 -10.28 -16.93 -10.22
C ALA A 141 -11.37 -16.56 -9.19
N GLY A 142 -12.51 -16.01 -9.62
CA GLY A 142 -13.66 -15.70 -8.77
C GLY A 142 -13.79 -14.22 -8.39
N TYR A 143 -12.91 -13.35 -8.87
CA TYR A 143 -13.06 -11.91 -8.69
C TYR A 143 -14.11 -11.31 -9.61
N THR A 144 -14.54 -10.09 -9.30
CA THR A 144 -15.56 -9.37 -10.05
C THR A 144 -14.97 -8.24 -10.88
N LYS A 145 -15.75 -7.75 -11.85
CA LYS A 145 -15.41 -6.51 -12.59
C LYS A 145 -15.28 -5.30 -11.67
N ALA A 146 -15.97 -5.27 -10.53
CA ALA A 146 -15.77 -4.23 -9.53
C ALA A 146 -14.36 -4.34 -8.92
N ASN A 147 -13.91 -5.56 -8.60
CA ASN A 147 -12.57 -5.79 -8.04
C ASN A 147 -11.45 -5.33 -8.98
N VAL A 148 -11.62 -5.37 -10.31
CA VAL A 148 -10.67 -4.80 -11.26
C VAL A 148 -10.40 -3.32 -10.96
N PHE A 149 -11.46 -2.53 -10.78
CA PHE A 149 -11.32 -1.11 -10.45
C PHE A 149 -10.84 -0.88 -9.02
N GLU A 150 -11.15 -1.78 -8.09
CA GLU A 150 -10.63 -1.71 -6.72
C GLU A 150 -9.13 -2.00 -6.65
N VAL A 151 -8.60 -2.92 -7.47
CA VAL A 151 -7.15 -3.13 -7.60
C VAL A 151 -6.49 -1.85 -8.12
N ILE A 152 -7.06 -1.21 -9.14
CA ILE A 152 -6.58 0.10 -9.65
C ILE A 152 -6.63 1.16 -8.55
N LEU A 153 -7.69 1.19 -7.74
CA LEU A 153 -7.82 2.10 -6.61
C LEU A 153 -6.70 1.89 -5.57
N GLY A 154 -6.41 0.64 -5.22
CA GLY A 154 -5.30 0.29 -4.32
C GLY A 154 -3.94 0.68 -4.91
N ILE A 155 -3.73 0.48 -6.21
CA ILE A 155 -2.52 0.90 -6.92
C ILE A 155 -2.38 2.42 -6.95
N ALA A 156 -3.45 3.17 -7.17
CA ALA A 156 -3.43 4.64 -7.12
C ALA A 156 -3.03 5.14 -5.72
N LEU A 157 -3.61 4.54 -4.67
CA LEU A 157 -3.25 4.81 -3.28
C LEU A 157 -1.76 4.53 -3.02
N LYS A 158 -1.25 3.40 -3.53
CA LYS A 158 0.15 3.04 -3.35
C LYS A 158 1.08 3.90 -4.16
N THR A 159 0.76 4.23 -5.40
CA THR A 159 1.51 5.15 -6.25
C THR A 159 1.76 6.48 -5.52
N LEU A 160 0.72 7.08 -4.92
CA LEU A 160 0.87 8.32 -4.14
C LEU A 160 1.88 8.14 -3.00
N SER A 161 1.69 7.14 -2.14
CA SER A 161 2.58 6.93 -0.98
C SER A 161 3.98 6.45 -1.35
N ASN A 162 4.10 5.58 -2.35
CA ASN A 162 5.38 4.98 -2.72
C ASN A 162 6.29 6.05 -3.29
N TYR A 163 5.76 6.89 -4.19
CA TYR A 163 6.52 7.97 -4.80
C TYR A 163 6.86 9.06 -3.78
N ALA A 164 5.94 9.40 -2.88
CA ALA A 164 6.23 10.28 -1.76
C ALA A 164 7.40 9.75 -0.93
N ASN A 165 7.37 8.47 -0.54
CA ASN A 165 8.44 7.86 0.25
C ASN A 165 9.77 7.79 -0.49
N HIS A 166 9.78 7.55 -1.81
CA HIS A 166 11.00 7.58 -2.60
C HIS A 166 11.62 8.96 -2.64
N ILE A 167 10.82 10.00 -2.85
CA ILE A 167 11.30 11.38 -2.98
C ILE A 167 11.76 11.90 -1.62
N ALA A 168 11.01 11.62 -0.55
CA ALA A 168 11.30 12.08 0.80
C ALA A 168 12.34 11.23 1.53
N GLN A 169 12.65 10.02 1.04
CA GLN A 169 13.51 9.04 1.71
C GLN A 169 13.02 8.74 3.14
N THR A 170 11.71 8.54 3.26
CA THR A 170 11.01 8.43 4.53
C THR A 170 11.59 7.32 5.41
N PRO A 171 12.01 7.63 6.64
CA PRO A 171 12.50 6.62 7.56
C PRO A 171 11.37 5.70 7.99
N VAL A 172 11.64 4.39 8.02
CA VAL A 172 10.69 3.38 8.53
C VAL A 172 10.40 3.64 10.01
N ASP A 173 9.13 3.74 10.38
CA ASP A 173 8.71 3.88 11.78
C ASP A 173 9.23 2.72 12.63
N ALA A 174 9.51 2.99 13.91
CA ALA A 174 10.01 1.96 14.84
C ALA A 174 9.06 0.76 14.95
N SER A 175 7.75 0.98 14.88
CA SER A 175 6.72 -0.08 14.90
C SER A 175 6.79 -1.03 13.72
N PHE A 176 7.35 -0.60 12.58
CA PHE A 176 7.51 -1.41 11.37
C PHE A 176 8.93 -1.93 11.18
N ALA A 177 9.86 -1.59 12.08
CA ALA A 177 11.28 -1.93 11.95
C ALA A 177 11.55 -3.45 11.88
N ILE A 178 10.71 -4.27 12.53
CA ILE A 178 10.80 -5.74 12.46
C ILE A 178 10.53 -6.28 11.05
N ASN A 179 9.81 -5.53 10.22
CA ASN A 179 9.43 -5.89 8.86
C ASN A 179 10.29 -5.21 7.80
N LYS A 180 11.45 -4.64 8.16
CA LYS A 180 12.40 -4.05 7.21
C LYS A 180 12.60 -4.98 6.01
N TRP A 181 12.73 -4.35 4.85
CA TRP A 181 12.79 -5.06 3.58
C TRP A 181 13.90 -4.49 2.72
N THR A 182 14.60 -5.40 2.07
CA THR A 182 15.59 -5.11 1.03
C THR A 182 15.07 -5.78 -0.23
N PRO A 183 15.00 -5.07 -1.37
CA PRO A 183 14.67 -5.67 -2.64
C PRO A 183 15.59 -6.86 -2.95
N VAL A 184 15.03 -7.89 -3.55
CA VAL A 184 15.82 -8.94 -4.21
C VAL A 184 16.54 -8.33 -5.42
N ASP A 185 17.78 -8.74 -5.64
CA ASP A 185 18.64 -8.26 -6.73
C ASP A 185 18.26 -8.89 -8.08
#